data_AF-A0A961CGB0-F1
#
_entry.id   AF-A0A961CGB0-F1
#
_cell.length_a   1.000
_cell.length_b   1.000
_cell.length_c   1.000
_cell.angle_alpha   90.00
_cell.angle_beta   90.00
_cell.angle_gamma   90.00
#
_symmetry.space_group_name_H-M   'P 1'
#
loop_
_entity.id
_entity.type
_entity.pdbx_description
1 polymer ?
#
loop_
_entity_poly.entity_id
_entity_poly.type
_entity_poly.pdbx_seq_one_letter_code
_entity_poly.pdbx_strand_id
1 'polypeptide(L)'
;DAMAHELGILAALPDLQMAVQRVTETDDGALVEVRAQGTHTGDWTAPDGERFPASGRSIDAPMALVMVFDGDQVRAERIYFDQQTLHDSLRPLTA
;
A
#
# COMPACT_ATOMS: atom_id res chain seq x y z
N ASP A 1 0.75 14.97 7.13
CA ASP A 1 1.96 14.17 7.41
C ASP A 1 2.23 13.25 6.22
N ALA A 2 3.37 12.57 6.15
CA ALA A 2 3.75 11.72 5.01
C ALA A 2 2.82 10.51 4.83
N MET A 3 2.31 9.94 5.93
CA MET A 3 1.39 8.80 5.91
C MET A 3 0.04 9.18 5.29
N ALA A 4 -0.45 10.40 5.52
CA ALA A 4 -1.66 10.91 4.87
C ALA A 4 -1.50 11.09 3.35
N HIS A 5 -0.30 11.40 2.85
CA HIS A 5 -0.04 11.46 1.40
C HIS A 5 0.03 10.06 0.78
N GLU A 6 0.68 9.12 1.47
CA GLU A 6 0.79 7.74 1.02
C GLU A 6 -0.55 7.02 1.04
N LEU A 7 -1.40 7.26 2.04
CA LEU A 7 -2.80 6.79 2.02
C LEU A 7 -3.65 7.50 0.96
N GLY A 8 -3.20 8.65 0.44
CA GLY A 8 -3.89 9.39 -0.62
C GLY A 8 -4.03 8.58 -1.92
N ILE A 9 -3.11 7.66 -2.20
CA ILE A 9 -3.20 6.77 -3.38
C ILE A 9 -4.44 5.87 -3.33
N LEU A 10 -4.93 5.54 -2.12
CA LEU A 10 -6.11 4.69 -1.96
C LEU A 10 -7.35 5.32 -2.61
N ALA A 11 -7.46 6.65 -2.57
CA ALA A 11 -8.54 7.37 -3.24
C ALA A 11 -8.42 7.32 -4.78
N ALA A 12 -7.22 7.10 -5.31
CA ALA A 12 -6.96 6.91 -6.74
C ALA A 12 -7.12 5.46 -7.21
N LEU A 13 -7.39 4.53 -6.28
CA LEU A 13 -7.55 3.08 -6.49
C LEU A 13 -8.89 2.60 -5.90
N PRO A 14 -10.05 3.02 -6.43
CA PRO A 14 -11.36 2.75 -5.81
C PRO A 14 -11.74 1.25 -5.79
N ASP A 15 -11.07 0.43 -6.61
CA ASP A 15 -11.22 -1.01 -6.69
C ASP A 15 -10.13 -1.79 -5.93
N LEU A 16 -9.28 -1.12 -5.15
CA LEU A 16 -8.17 -1.75 -4.43
C LEU A 16 -8.63 -2.94 -3.58
N GLN A 17 -8.01 -4.09 -3.84
CA GLN A 17 -8.15 -5.30 -3.06
C GLN A 17 -6.83 -5.61 -2.36
N MET A 18 -6.92 -6.03 -1.10
CA MET A 18 -5.78 -6.47 -0.29
C MET A 18 -5.99 -7.94 0.06
N ALA A 19 -5.10 -8.81 -0.44
CA ALA A 19 -5.14 -10.24 -0.20
C ALA A 19 -4.03 -10.65 0.77
N VAL A 20 -4.40 -11.15 1.95
CA VAL A 20 -3.45 -11.73 2.92
C VAL A 20 -2.77 -12.95 2.30
N GLN A 21 -1.44 -12.91 2.22
CA GLN A 21 -0.61 -13.97 1.68
C GLN A 21 -0.09 -14.88 2.79
N ARG A 22 0.35 -14.29 3.90
CA ARG A 22 0.89 -15.00 5.06
C ARG A 22 0.64 -14.22 6.33
N VAL A 23 0.40 -14.94 7.42
CA VAL A 23 0.39 -14.41 8.78
C VAL A 23 1.47 -15.17 9.56
N THR A 24 2.32 -14.45 10.26
CA THR A 24 3.35 -15.01 11.14
C THR A 24 3.20 -14.39 12.51
N GLU A 25 3.00 -15.23 13.52
CA GLU A 25 2.93 -14.80 14.91
C GLU A 25 4.29 -14.29 15.40
N THR A 26 4.25 -13.31 16.28
CA THR A 26 5.39 -12.71 16.98
C THR A 26 5.06 -12.63 18.47
N ASP A 27 6.04 -12.35 19.32
CA ASP A 27 5.85 -12.36 20.77
C ASP A 27 4.73 -11.42 21.26
N ASP A 28 4.49 -10.29 20.59
CA ASP A 28 3.50 -9.26 20.94
C ASP A 28 2.41 -9.03 19.88
N GLY A 29 2.32 -9.90 18.87
CA GLY A 29 1.31 -9.77 17.82
C GLY A 29 1.60 -10.57 16.55
N ALA A 30 1.48 -9.93 15.39
CA ALA A 30 1.63 -10.61 14.09
C ALA A 30 2.30 -9.75 13.02
N LEU A 31 3.09 -10.40 12.17
CA LEU A 31 3.50 -9.92 10.85
C LEU A 31 2.55 -10.48 9.79
N VAL A 32 1.90 -9.60 9.04
CA VAL A 32 0.96 -9.96 7.97
C VAL A 32 1.53 -9.51 6.64
N GLU A 33 1.81 -10.43 5.74
CA GLU A 33 2.16 -10.13 4.35
C GLU A 33 0.90 -10.06 3.50
N VAL A 34 0.78 -9.00 2.71
CA VAL A 34 -0.40 -8.66 1.92
C VAL A 34 0.03 -8.34 0.49
N ARG A 35 -0.81 -8.71 -0.48
CA ARG A 35 -0.68 -8.26 -1.86
C ARG A 35 -1.80 -7.30 -2.18
N ALA A 36 -1.46 -6.10 -2.63
CA ALA A 36 -2.41 -5.04 -2.97
C ALA A 36 -2.53 -4.91 -4.50
N GLN A 37 -3.75 -4.98 -5.00
CA GLN A 37 -4.05 -4.91 -6.44
C GLN A 37 -5.25 -4.00 -6.70
N GLY A 38 -5.14 -3.12 -7.68
CA GLY A 38 -6.19 -2.16 -8.04
C GLY A 38 -5.86 -1.42 -9.32
N THR A 39 -6.79 -0.59 -9.79
CA THR A 39 -6.67 0.18 -11.02
C THR A 39 -6.53 1.67 -10.70
N HIS A 40 -5.47 2.29 -11.19
CA HIS A 40 -5.18 3.70 -10.97
C HIS A 40 -6.08 4.60 -11.83
N THR A 41 -7.24 4.97 -11.28
CA THR A 41 -8.27 5.77 -11.96
C THR A 41 -8.37 7.22 -11.48
N GLY A 42 -7.65 7.59 -10.41
CA GLY A 42 -7.57 8.97 -9.92
C GLY A 42 -6.18 9.58 -10.11
N ASP A 43 -6.08 10.90 -10.00
CA ASP A 43 -4.78 11.58 -9.90
C ASP A 43 -4.18 11.37 -8.50
N TRP A 44 -2.87 11.21 -8.43
CA TRP A 44 -2.12 11.17 -7.18
C TRP A 44 -0.83 12.02 -7.26
N THR A 45 -0.37 12.51 -6.12
CA THR A 45 0.92 13.19 -5.98
C THR A 45 1.66 12.52 -4.84
N ALA A 46 2.84 11.96 -5.14
CA ALA A 46 3.66 11.28 -4.17
C ALA A 46 4.29 12.26 -3.16
N PRO A 47 4.77 11.78 -1.99
CA PRO A 47 5.39 12.64 -0.98
C PRO A 47 6.61 13.44 -1.46
N ASP A 48 7.33 12.94 -2.47
CA ASP A 48 8.47 13.62 -3.10
C ASP A 48 8.05 14.69 -4.12
N GLY A 49 6.75 14.86 -4.37
CA GLY A 49 6.17 15.81 -5.29
C GLY A 49 5.99 15.29 -6.72
N GLU A 50 6.35 14.04 -7.02
CA GLU A 50 6.09 13.44 -8.33
C GLU A 50 4.57 13.30 -8.54
N ARG A 51 4.08 13.72 -9.72
CA ARG A 51 2.65 13.70 -10.06
C ARG A 51 2.34 12.50 -10.95
N PHE A 52 1.32 11.75 -10.56
CA PHE A 52 0.81 10.60 -11.29
C PHE A 52 -0.65 10.88 -11.71
N PRO A 53 -0.90 11.33 -12.96
CA PRO A 53 -2.26 11.46 -13.48
C PRO A 53 -2.94 10.09 -13.61
N ALA A 54 -4.28 10.06 -13.53
CA ALA A 54 -5.06 8.86 -13.76
C ALA A 54 -4.64 8.15 -15.05
N SER A 55 -4.18 6.89 -14.94
CA SER A 55 -3.52 6.19 -16.05
C SER A 55 -4.27 4.93 -16.51
N GLY A 56 -5.22 4.45 -15.72
CA GLY A 56 -5.92 3.18 -15.96
C GLY A 56 -5.04 1.94 -15.80
N ARG A 57 -3.81 2.10 -15.28
CA ARG A 57 -2.87 0.99 -15.07
C ARG A 57 -3.24 0.21 -13.82
N SER A 58 -3.01 -1.09 -13.86
CA SER A 58 -3.10 -1.93 -12.66
C SER A 58 -1.84 -1.80 -11.82
N ILE A 59 -2.01 -1.64 -10.52
CA ILE A 59 -0.94 -1.79 -9.54
C ILE A 59 -0.88 -3.24 -9.05
N ASP A 60 0.31 -3.67 -8.66
CA ASP A 60 0.52 -4.92 -7.94
C ASP A 60 1.68 -4.73 -6.97
N ALA A 61 1.34 -4.44 -5.71
CA ALA A 61 2.31 -4.02 -4.71
C ALA A 61 2.35 -5.01 -3.53
N PRO A 62 3.54 -5.54 -3.18
CA PRO A 62 3.71 -6.26 -1.93
C PRO A 62 3.68 -5.28 -0.75
N MET A 63 3.00 -5.70 0.32
CA MET A 63 2.87 -4.95 1.58
C MET A 63 3.11 -5.87 2.77
N ALA A 64 3.50 -5.28 3.89
CA ALA A 64 3.61 -5.95 5.18
C ALA A 64 3.02 -5.07 6.28
N LEU A 65 2.20 -5.66 7.14
CA LEU A 65 1.66 -5.02 8.33
C LEU A 65 2.31 -5.66 9.56
N VAL A 66 2.87 -4.83 10.43
CA VAL A 66 3.32 -5.23 11.77
C VAL A 66 2.25 -4.77 12.75
N MET A 67 1.50 -5.73 13.27
CA MET A 67 0.41 -5.51 14.21
C MET A 67 0.85 -5.92 15.62
N VAL A 68 0.70 -5.01 16.58
CA VAL A 68 0.96 -5.25 18.01
C VAL A 68 -0.38 -5.24 18.73
N PHE A 69 -0.61 -6.23 19.58
CA PHE A 69 -1.87 -6.38 20.31
C PHE A 69 -1.70 -6.13 21.82
N ASP A 70 -2.78 -5.67 22.44
CA ASP A 70 -2.96 -5.69 23.89
C ASP A 70 -4.29 -6.41 24.18
N GLY A 71 -4.20 -7.69 24.55
CA GLY A 71 -5.36 -8.58 24.58
C GLY A 71 -5.94 -8.81 23.19
N ASP A 72 -7.22 -8.46 23.01
CA ASP A 72 -7.97 -8.58 21.75
C ASP A 72 -7.96 -7.30 20.90
N GLN A 73 -7.25 -6.26 21.35
CA GLN A 73 -7.21 -4.96 20.66
C GLN A 73 -5.87 -4.73 19.96
N VAL A 74 -5.92 -4.13 18.77
CA VAL A 74 -4.72 -3.63 18.07
C VAL A 74 -4.24 -2.38 18.79
N ARG A 75 -3.06 -2.46 19.41
CA ARG A 75 -2.41 -1.33 20.08
C ARG A 75 -1.60 -0.48 19.11
N ALA A 76 -0.96 -1.10 18.12
CA ALA A 76 -0.22 -0.41 17.08
C ALA A 76 -0.25 -1.18 15.76
N GLU A 77 -0.25 -0.43 14.67
CA GLU A 77 -0.10 -0.95 13.32
C GLU A 77 0.99 -0.14 12.61
N ARG A 78 1.86 -0.85 11.88
CA ARG A 78 2.83 -0.24 10.97
C ARG A 78 2.69 -0.90 9.62
N ILE A 79 2.57 -0.09 8.58
CA ILE A 79 2.42 -0.55 7.21
C ILE A 79 3.73 -0.27 6.49
N TYR A 80 4.26 -1.30 5.84
CA TYR A 80 5.40 -1.22 4.95
C TYR A 80 4.95 -1.67 3.57
N PHE A 81 5.42 -0.99 2.54
CA PHE A 81 5.17 -1.37 1.16
C PHE A 81 6.34 -0.91 0.31
N ASP A 82 6.52 -1.57 -0.83
CA ASP A 82 7.56 -1.20 -1.77
C ASP A 82 7.11 0.00 -2.61
N GLN A 83 7.55 1.19 -2.19
CA GLN A 83 7.26 2.46 -2.88
C GLN A 83 7.78 2.48 -4.32
N GLN A 84 8.95 1.88 -4.56
CA GLN A 84 9.55 1.85 -5.89
C GLN A 84 8.70 0.98 -6.81
N THR A 85 8.31 -0.21 -6.37
CA THR A 85 7.41 -1.10 -7.12
C THR A 85 6.06 -0.41 -7.41
N LEU A 86 5.49 0.30 -6.42
CA LEU A 86 4.26 1.08 -6.64
C LEU A 86 4.47 2.16 -7.71
N HIS A 87 5.49 3.02 -7.58
CA HIS A 87 5.73 4.11 -8.53
C HIS A 87 5.99 3.57 -9.94
N ASP A 88 6.79 2.50 -10.07
CA ASP A 88 7.08 1.88 -11.35
C ASP A 88 5.83 1.30 -12.03
N SER A 89 4.87 0.77 -11.26
CA SER A 89 3.58 0.33 -11.81
C SER A 89 2.71 1.47 -12.35
N LEU A 90 2.92 2.69 -11.85
CA LEU A 90 2.18 3.89 -12.25
C LEU A 90 2.84 4.62 -13.43
N ARG A 91 4.15 4.47 -13.61
CA ARG A 91 4.88 5.11 -14.71
C ARG A 91 4.55 4.45 -16.06
N PRO A 92 4.63 5.21 -17.17
CA PRO A 92 4.59 4.62 -18.49
C PRO A 92 5.75 3.62 -18.65
N LEU A 93 5.50 2.47 -19.28
CA LEU A 93 6.58 1.61 -19.76
C LEU A 93 7.37 2.41 -20.80
N THR A 94 8.61 2.76 -20.48
CA THR A 94 9.55 3.29 -21.47
C THR A 94 9.92 2.14 -22.41
N ALA A 95 9.68 2.36 -23.71
CA ALA A 95 10.09 1.43 -24.77
C ALA A 95 11.60 1.49 -25.01
#